data_AF-A0A523TL21-F1
#
_entry.id   AF-A0A523TL21-F1
#
_cell.length_a   1.000
_cell.length_b   1.000
_cell.length_c   1.000
_cell.angle_alpha   90.00
_cell.angle_beta   90.00
_cell.angle_gamma   90.00
#
_symmetry.space_group_name_H-M   'P 1'
#
loop_
_entity.id
_entity.type
_entity.pdbx_description
1 polymer ?
#
loop_
_entity_poly.entity_id
_entity_poly.type
_entity_poly.pdbx_seq_one_letter_code
_entity_poly.pdbx_strand_id
1 'polypeptide(L)'
;SKSRFNRALTDLQRGLWILPMGIAEAGSWRYAFIYELFDRWFPDVSEQARGISLRQARAELAKCYLRSLGVSGSREIAKLFRWEADNTLQALEDLEKAGDALPLSDDRWAIEAIVRGK
;
A
#
# COMPACT_ATOMS: atom_id res chain seq x y z
N SER A 1 -3.52 8.80 28.00
CA SER A 1 -4.45 9.57 27.16
C SER A 1 -3.91 9.79 25.73
N LYS A 2 -2.76 10.47 25.53
CA LYS A 2 -2.20 10.79 24.19
C LYS A 2 -1.79 9.59 23.32
N SER A 3 -1.08 8.60 23.88
CA SER A 3 -0.64 7.42 23.12
C SER A 3 -1.81 6.58 22.56
N ARG A 4 -2.86 6.38 23.37
CA ARG A 4 -4.08 5.67 22.94
C ARG A 4 -4.80 6.41 21.81
N PHE A 5 -4.89 7.74 21.90
CA PHE A 5 -5.49 8.57 20.86
C PHE A 5 -4.71 8.47 19.54
N ASN A 6 -3.38 8.64 19.58
CA ASN A 6 -2.55 8.53 18.37
C ASN A 6 -2.60 7.14 17.74
N ARG A 7 -2.65 6.08 18.56
CA ARG A 7 -2.84 4.72 18.08
C ARG A 7 -4.18 4.57 17.37
N ALA A 8 -5.29 4.99 18.00
CA ALA A 8 -6.60 4.94 17.38
C ALA A 8 -6.61 5.70 16.05
N LEU A 9 -6.05 6.92 16.03
CA LEU A 9 -5.94 7.73 14.81
C LEU A 9 -5.12 7.03 13.71
N THR A 10 -4.06 6.31 14.07
CA THR A 10 -3.26 5.51 13.12
C THR A 10 -4.06 4.34 12.57
N ASP A 11 -4.82 3.65 13.43
CA ASP A 11 -5.61 2.49 13.03
C ASP A 11 -6.78 2.90 12.12
N LEU A 12 -7.44 4.03 12.40
CA LEU A 12 -8.48 4.61 11.53
C LEU A 12 -7.93 4.98 10.14
N GLN A 13 -6.73 5.59 10.09
CA GLN A 13 -6.09 5.93 8.81
C GLN A 13 -5.64 4.69 8.04
N ARG A 14 -5.09 3.67 8.71
CA ARG A 14 -4.72 2.40 8.08
C ARG A 14 -5.91 1.68 7.45
N GLY A 15 -7.08 1.78 8.08
CA GLY A 15 -8.34 1.25 7.55
C GLY A 15 -8.95 2.09 6.43
N LEU A 16 -8.35 3.25 6.08
CA LEU A 16 -8.94 4.25 5.20
C LEU A 16 -10.34 4.71 5.65
N TRP A 17 -10.59 4.79 6.96
CA TRP A 17 -11.85 5.32 7.48
C TRP A 17 -11.81 6.85 7.59
N ILE A 18 -10.62 7.40 7.84
CA ILE A 18 -10.38 8.85 7.88
C ILE A 18 -9.12 9.21 7.08
N LEU A 19 -9.05 10.47 6.65
CA LEU A 19 -7.85 11.04 6.04
C LEU A 19 -7.60 12.48 6.50
N PRO A 20 -6.35 12.96 6.51
CA PRO A 20 -6.05 14.36 6.76
C PRO A 20 -6.46 15.20 5.54
N MET A 21 -7.34 16.18 5.75
CA MET A 21 -7.85 17.08 4.69
C MET A 21 -7.40 18.53 4.84
N GLY A 22 -6.76 18.88 5.96
CA GLY A 22 -6.31 20.24 6.20
C GLY A 22 -5.52 20.39 7.49
N ILE A 23 -5.17 21.63 7.80
CA ILE A 23 -4.43 22.01 9.00
C ILE A 23 -5.26 23.05 9.77
N ALA A 24 -5.41 22.83 11.07
CA ALA A 24 -5.97 23.79 12.01
C ALA A 24 -4.84 24.47 12.80
N GLU A 25 -5.04 25.75 13.12
CA GLU A 25 -4.18 26.51 14.01
C GLU A 25 -4.43 26.15 15.49
N ALA A 26 -4.22 24.88 15.84
CA ALA A 26 -4.48 24.36 17.17
C ALA A 26 -3.22 23.74 17.81
N GLY A 27 -3.24 23.62 19.13
CA GLY A 27 -2.14 23.06 19.92
C GLY A 27 -0.94 23.98 20.07
N SER A 28 0.09 23.50 20.77
CA SER A 28 1.27 24.31 21.16
C SER A 28 2.09 24.82 19.98
N TRP A 29 1.98 24.18 18.81
CA TRP A 29 2.69 24.55 17.57
C TRP A 29 1.79 25.20 16.52
N ARG A 30 0.51 25.46 16.85
CA ARG A 30 -0.53 25.95 15.90
C ARG A 30 -0.57 25.12 14.61
N TYR A 31 -0.34 23.82 14.74
CA TYR A 31 -0.30 22.87 13.64
C TYR A 31 -0.93 21.56 14.08
N ALA A 32 -2.15 21.31 13.63
CA ALA A 32 -2.86 20.06 13.84
C ALA A 32 -3.60 19.66 12.58
N PHE A 33 -3.60 18.38 12.22
CA PHE A 33 -4.40 17.90 11.08
C PHE A 33 -5.89 17.93 11.40
N ILE A 34 -6.69 18.37 10.43
CA ILE A 34 -8.14 18.16 10.39
C ILE A 34 -8.37 16.83 9.67
N TYR A 35 -9.07 15.92 10.34
CA TYR A 35 -9.42 14.61 9.78
C TYR A 35 -10.88 14.61 9.36
N GLU A 36 -11.14 14.02 8.20
CA GLU A 36 -12.48 13.83 7.64
C GLU A 36 -12.70 12.37 7.27
N LEU A 37 -13.98 11.98 7.12
CA LEU A 37 -14.34 10.62 6.72
C LEU A 37 -13.96 10.38 5.26
N PHE A 38 -13.43 9.19 4.98
CA PHE A 38 -12.99 8.83 3.63
C PHE A 38 -14.15 8.71 2.64
N ASP A 39 -15.23 8.05 3.04
CA ASP A 39 -16.44 7.85 2.23
C ASP A 39 -17.16 9.17 1.89
N ARG A 40 -17.02 10.21 2.73
CA ARG A 40 -17.53 11.55 2.43
C ARG A 40 -16.82 12.19 1.24
N TRP A 41 -15.50 12.02 1.14
CA TRP A 41 -14.68 12.65 0.09
C TRP A 41 -14.50 11.77 -1.15
N PHE A 42 -14.59 10.46 -0.98
CA PHE A 42 -14.43 9.46 -2.03
C PHE A 42 -15.61 8.47 -2.03
N PRO A 43 -16.85 8.95 -2.25
CA PRO A 43 -18.06 8.14 -2.09
C PRO A 43 -18.11 6.92 -3.03
N ASP A 44 -17.53 7.05 -4.22
CA ASP A 44 -17.61 6.01 -5.25
C ASP A 44 -16.50 4.94 -5.12
N VAL A 45 -15.51 5.14 -4.24
CA VAL A 45 -14.36 4.23 -4.16
C VAL A 45 -14.77 2.83 -3.69
N SER A 46 -15.73 2.73 -2.76
CA SER A 46 -16.24 1.42 -2.35
C SER A 46 -16.92 0.67 -3.49
N GLU A 47 -17.69 1.36 -4.33
CA GLU A 47 -18.32 0.76 -5.51
C GLU A 47 -17.28 0.34 -6.56
N GLN A 48 -16.29 1.20 -6.82
CA GLN A 48 -15.20 0.91 -7.77
C GLN A 48 -14.35 -0.29 -7.31
N ALA A 49 -14.09 -0.40 -6.01
CA ALA A 49 -13.30 -1.48 -5.43
C ALA A 49 -14.03 -2.84 -5.42
N ARG A 50 -15.37 -2.86 -5.57
CA ARG A 50 -16.16 -4.10 -5.52
C ARG A 50 -15.74 -5.13 -6.57
N GLY A 51 -15.25 -4.66 -7.73
CA GLY A 51 -14.77 -5.54 -8.80
C GLY A 51 -13.34 -6.06 -8.61
N ILE A 52 -12.60 -5.58 -7.60
CA ILE A 52 -11.20 -5.90 -7.39
C ILE A 52 -11.09 -7.06 -6.40
N SER A 53 -10.62 -8.22 -6.90
CA SER A 53 -10.32 -9.34 -6.03
C SER A 53 -9.12 -9.04 -5.13
N LEU A 54 -9.06 -9.70 -3.97
CA LEU A 54 -7.92 -9.56 -3.06
C LEU A 54 -6.58 -9.95 -3.71
N ARG A 55 -6.61 -10.92 -4.64
CA ARG A 55 -5.43 -11.34 -5.41
C ARG A 55 -4.95 -10.23 -6.34
N GLN A 56 -5.85 -9.61 -7.10
CA GLN A 56 -5.52 -8.46 -7.95
C GLN A 56 -5.00 -7.28 -7.13
N ALA A 57 -5.64 -6.96 -6.02
CA ALA A 57 -5.22 -5.87 -5.14
C ALA A 57 -3.78 -6.08 -4.62
N ARG A 58 -3.43 -7.31 -4.21
CA ARG A 58 -2.07 -7.63 -3.77
C ARG A 58 -1.04 -7.52 -4.89
N ALA A 59 -1.35 -8.04 -6.07
CA ALA A 59 -0.47 -7.92 -7.23
C ALA A 59 -0.18 -6.45 -7.57
N GLU A 60 -1.22 -5.61 -7.61
CA GLU A 60 -1.06 -4.17 -7.87
C GLU A 60 -0.26 -3.45 -6.78
N LEU A 61 -0.48 -3.77 -5.50
CA LEU A 61 0.31 -3.20 -4.41
C LEU A 61 1.79 -3.62 -4.49
N ALA A 62 2.07 -4.89 -4.77
CA ALA A 62 3.43 -5.38 -4.96
C ALA A 62 4.12 -4.71 -6.17
N LYS A 63 3.38 -4.53 -7.27
CA LYS A 63 3.84 -3.81 -8.47
C LYS A 63 4.19 -2.36 -8.19
N CYS A 64 3.32 -1.62 -7.48
CA CYS A 64 3.58 -0.25 -7.07
C CYS A 64 4.83 -0.13 -6.19
N TYR A 65 5.01 -1.07 -5.27
CA TYR A 65 6.19 -1.12 -4.41
C TYR A 65 7.47 -1.41 -5.21
N LEU A 66 7.44 -2.42 -6.09
CA LEU A 66 8.57 -2.73 -6.98
C LEU A 66 8.88 -1.58 -7.94
N ARG A 67 7.89 -0.86 -8.45
CA ARG A 67 8.12 0.36 -9.25
C ARG A 67 8.82 1.46 -8.46
N SER A 68 8.58 1.55 -7.16
CA SER A 68 9.16 2.59 -6.30
C SER A 68 10.62 2.31 -5.93
N LEU A 69 11.00 1.04 -5.76
CA LEU A 69 12.36 0.63 -5.37
C LEU A 69 13.20 0.07 -6.52
N GLY A 70 12.52 -0.35 -7.58
CA GLY A 70 13.06 -1.09 -8.71
C GLY A 70 13.27 -2.58 -8.45
N VAL A 71 13.89 -2.93 -7.32
CA VAL A 71 14.19 -4.31 -6.91
C VAL A 71 13.91 -4.48 -5.43
N SER A 72 13.29 -5.59 -5.03
CA SER A 72 13.11 -5.96 -3.61
C SER A 72 12.95 -7.47 -3.43
N GLY A 73 13.24 -7.97 -2.23
CA GLY A 73 13.04 -9.38 -1.87
C GLY A 73 11.60 -9.70 -1.46
N SER A 74 11.16 -10.93 -1.67
CA SER A 74 9.80 -11.36 -1.29
C SER A 74 9.52 -11.17 0.22
N ARG A 75 10.53 -11.42 1.06
CA ARG A 75 10.43 -11.21 2.52
C ARG A 75 10.24 -9.76 2.93
N GLU A 76 10.82 -8.82 2.20
CA GLU A 76 10.68 -7.38 2.47
C GLU A 76 9.26 -6.91 2.14
N ILE A 77 8.73 -7.38 1.01
CA ILE A 77 7.33 -7.16 0.59
C ILE A 77 6.37 -7.73 1.65
N ALA A 78 6.57 -8.99 2.05
CA ALA A 78 5.76 -9.65 3.07
C ALA A 78 5.77 -8.88 4.39
N LYS A 79 6.94 -8.40 4.82
CA LYS A 79 7.10 -7.60 6.04
C LYS A 79 6.40 -6.24 5.96
N LEU A 80 6.53 -5.54 4.83
CA LEU A 80 5.92 -4.22 4.64
C LEU A 80 4.40 -4.29 4.69
N PHE A 81 3.82 -5.21 3.92
CA PHE A 81 2.36 -5.35 3.81
C PHE A 81 1.75 -6.26 4.87
N ARG A 82 2.59 -6.92 5.69
CA ARG A 82 2.19 -7.93 6.68
C ARG A 82 1.36 -9.04 6.05
N TRP A 83 1.84 -9.55 4.92
CA TRP A 83 1.24 -10.68 4.24
C TRP A 83 1.94 -11.98 4.63
N GLU A 84 1.18 -13.08 4.60
CA GLU A 84 1.77 -14.42 4.62
C GLU A 84 2.69 -14.63 3.40
N ALA A 85 3.68 -15.52 3.55
CA ALA A 85 4.64 -15.81 2.50
C ALA A 85 3.95 -16.26 1.21
N ASP A 86 2.98 -17.17 1.30
CA ASP A 86 2.26 -17.71 0.14
C ASP A 86 1.48 -16.64 -0.62
N ASN A 87 0.84 -15.70 0.10
CA ASN A 87 0.12 -14.59 -0.53
C ASN A 87 1.08 -13.63 -1.25
N THR A 88 2.28 -13.46 -0.71
CA THR A 88 3.32 -12.61 -1.29
C THR A 88 3.88 -13.24 -2.55
N LEU A 89 4.23 -14.53 -2.49
CA LEU A 89 4.71 -15.29 -3.64
C LEU A 89 3.65 -15.33 -4.73
N GLN A 90 2.38 -15.58 -4.38
CA GLN A 90 1.30 -15.61 -5.36
C GLN A 90 1.15 -14.28 -6.12
N ALA A 91 1.26 -13.14 -5.41
CA ALA A 91 1.23 -11.83 -6.03
C ALA A 91 2.41 -11.61 -6.99
N LEU A 92 3.61 -12.08 -6.63
CA LEU A 92 4.81 -11.96 -7.45
C LEU A 92 4.74 -12.86 -8.70
N GLU A 93 4.25 -14.09 -8.57
CA GLU A 93 3.99 -14.98 -9.70
C GLU A 93 2.94 -14.41 -10.67
N ASP A 94 1.92 -13.71 -10.16
CA ASP A 94 0.92 -13.04 -11.00
C ASP A 94 1.56 -11.91 -11.82
N LEU A 95 2.49 -11.16 -11.21
CA LEU A 95 3.25 -10.12 -11.91
C LEU A 95 4.21 -10.70 -12.94
N GLU A 96 4.84 -11.85 -12.65
CA GLU A 96 5.68 -12.56 -13.61
C GLU A 96 4.87 -12.99 -14.84
N LYS A 97 3.73 -13.63 -14.61
CA LYS A 97 2.82 -14.08 -15.67
C LYS A 97 2.28 -12.91 -16.50
N ALA A 98 2.04 -11.77 -15.86
CA ALA A 98 1.64 -10.54 -16.54
C ALA A 98 2.79 -9.84 -17.29
N GLY A 99 4.04 -10.24 -17.05
CA GLY A 99 5.24 -9.61 -17.62
C GLY A 99 5.63 -8.30 -16.93
N ASP A 100 5.07 -8.00 -15.77
CA ASP A 100 5.34 -6.76 -15.03
C ASP A 100 6.58 -6.87 -14.13
N ALA A 101 6.89 -8.07 -13.63
CA ALA A 101 8.04 -8.32 -12.77
C ALA A 101 8.81 -9.56 -13.23
N LEU A 102 10.08 -9.63 -12.87
CA LEU A 102 10.95 -10.74 -13.19
C LEU A 102 11.64 -11.23 -11.90
N PRO A 103 11.69 -12.56 -11.67
CA PRO A 103 12.53 -13.11 -10.62
C PRO A 103 14.00 -12.92 -10.99
N LEU A 104 14.79 -12.55 -9.98
CA LEU A 104 16.25 -12.50 -10.02
C LEU A 104 16.83 -13.64 -9.16
N SER A 105 18.17 -13.75 -9.14
CA SER A 105 18.83 -14.63 -8.17
C SER A 105 18.52 -14.20 -6.73
N ASP A 106 18.52 -15.18 -5.82
CA ASP A 106 18.48 -14.98 -4.37
C ASP A 106 17.18 -14.34 -3.84
N ASP A 107 16.01 -14.82 -4.29
CA ASP A 107 14.68 -14.41 -3.78
C ASP A 107 14.35 -12.92 -4.02
N ARG A 108 15.02 -12.30 -4.99
CA ARG A 108 14.78 -10.91 -5.40
C ARG A 108 13.89 -10.85 -6.63
N TRP A 109 13.12 -9.77 -6.70
CA TRP A 109 12.19 -9.49 -7.77
C TRP A 109 12.45 -8.08 -8.28
N ALA A 110 12.48 -7.92 -9.60
CA ALA A 110 12.68 -6.65 -10.26
C ALA A 110 11.46 -6.28 -11.10
N ILE A 111 11.15 -4.99 -11.20
CA ILE A 111 10.18 -4.54 -12.19
C ILE A 111 10.78 -4.66 -13.60
N GLU A 112 10.01 -5.19 -14.55
CA GLU A 112 10.48 -5.49 -15.91
C GLU A 112 11.04 -4.25 -16.63
N ALA A 113 10.40 -3.09 -16.42
CA ALA A 113 10.80 -1.81 -17.00
C ALA A 113 12.25 -1.42 -16.69
N ILE A 114 12.77 -1.79 -15.52
CA ILE A 114 14.16 -1.50 -15.12
C ILE A 114 15.14 -2.51 -15.72
N VAL A 115 14.74 -3.77 -15.88
CA VAL A 115 15.60 -4.82 -16.41
C VAL A 115 15.79 -4.70 -17.92
N ARG A 116 14.77 -4.23 -18.65
CA ARG A 116 14.79 -4.16 -20.11
C ARG A 116 15.14 -2.81 -20.72
N GLY A 117 15.42 -1.79 -19.91
CA GLY A 117 15.93 -0.50 -20.37
C GLY A 117 15.03 0.18 -21.40
N LYS A 118 13.94 0.79 -20.94
CA LYS A 118 13.31 1.94 -21.62
C LYS A 118 13.26 3.12 -20.68
#